data_AF-A0A7G5Z4P7-F1
#
_entry.id   AF-A0A7G5Z4P7-F1
#
_cell.length_a   1.000
_cell.length_b   1.000
_cell.length_c   1.000
_cell.angle_alpha   90.00
_cell.angle_beta   90.00
_cell.angle_gamma   90.00
#
_symmetry.space_group_name_H-M   'P 1'
#
loop_
_entity.id
_entity.type
_entity.pdbx_description
1 polymer ?
#
loop_
_entity_poly.entity_id
_entity_poly.type
_entity_poly.pdbx_seq_one_letter_code
_entity_poly.pdbx_strand_id
1 'polypeptide(L)'
;MAFWNIDLTTKDGAESAAQNGGLACFIAAGLTILGIAVIVATHTGPAAELAGGIAGVAVETIVFTIAGFRLRAGKGVIWGGVATLLLVVEIVAKLITMIGLGGIVINAILLVVMINGVRGALALKRGDLDVDDIGKVFD
;
A
#
# COMPACT_ATOMS: atom_id res chain seq x y z
N MET A 1 2.57 6.92 20.04
CA MET A 1 1.90 5.61 19.89
C MET A 1 2.74 4.76 18.95
N ALA A 2 3.00 3.49 19.25
CA ALA A 2 3.79 2.64 18.38
C ALA A 2 3.04 2.43 17.05
N PHE A 3 3.73 2.57 15.91
CA PHE A 3 3.12 2.42 14.57
C PHE A 3 2.43 1.07 14.34
N TRP A 4 2.73 0.08 15.18
CA TRP A 4 2.16 -1.26 15.18
C TRP A 4 0.80 -1.36 15.84
N ASN A 5 0.52 -0.54 16.85
CA ASN A 5 -0.68 -0.65 17.68
C ASN A 5 -1.58 0.54 17.41
N ILE A 6 -2.15 0.56 16.21
CA ILE A 6 -3.16 1.55 15.85
C ILE A 6 -4.47 1.15 16.49
N ASP A 7 -5.07 2.08 17.21
CA ASP A 7 -6.42 1.92 17.72
C ASP A 7 -7.39 1.89 16.54
N LEU A 8 -8.02 0.73 16.32
CA LEU A 8 -9.03 0.52 15.29
C LEU A 8 -10.44 0.45 15.88
N THR A 9 -10.58 0.70 17.18
CA THR A 9 -11.87 0.72 17.89
C THR A 9 -12.56 2.07 17.83
N THR A 10 -11.85 3.10 17.37
CA THR A 10 -12.36 4.44 17.15
C THR A 10 -12.39 4.77 15.65
N LYS A 11 -13.38 5.56 15.23
CA LYS A 11 -13.52 6.04 13.85
C LYS A 11 -12.28 6.82 13.41
N ASP A 12 -11.81 7.74 14.24
CA ASP A 12 -10.64 8.58 13.97
C ASP A 12 -9.36 7.75 13.82
N GLY A 13 -9.20 6.71 14.66
CA GLY A 13 -8.06 5.79 14.57
C GLY A 13 -8.09 4.96 13.28
N ALA A 14 -9.25 4.43 12.91
CA ALA A 14 -9.44 3.68 11.67
C ALA A 14 -9.23 4.56 10.41
N GLU A 15 -9.68 5.81 10.44
CA GLU A 15 -9.47 6.77 9.35
C GLU A 15 -8.01 7.18 9.23
N SER A 16 -7.34 7.50 10.35
CA SER A 16 -5.91 7.78 10.35
C SER A 16 -5.08 6.61 9.80
N ALA A 17 -5.43 5.38 10.18
CA ALA A 17 -4.80 4.17 9.65
C ALA A 17 -4.96 4.09 8.12
N ALA A 18 -6.18 4.23 7.62
CA ALA A 18 -6.48 4.16 6.20
C ALA A 18 -5.77 5.25 5.39
N GLN A 19 -5.71 6.48 5.91
CA GLN A 19 -4.98 7.58 5.28
C GLN A 19 -3.46 7.33 5.24
N ASN A 20 -2.88 6.83 6.33
CA ASN A 20 -1.46 6.47 6.39
C ASN A 20 -1.11 5.33 5.43
N GLY A 21 -1.96 4.30 5.32
CA GLY A 21 -1.80 3.25 4.31
C GLY A 21 -1.92 3.78 2.87
N GLY A 22 -2.80 4.77 2.66
CA GLY A 22 -2.89 5.48 1.39
C GLY A 22 -1.61 6.25 1.03
N LEU A 23 -1.00 6.93 2.00
CA LEU A 23 0.31 7.59 1.83
C LEU A 23 1.42 6.57 1.51
N ALA A 24 1.45 5.43 2.19
CA ALA A 24 2.41 4.36 1.90
C ALA A 24 2.27 3.85 0.45
N CYS A 25 1.03 3.73 -0.06
CA CYS A 25 0.81 3.38 -1.46
C CYS A 25 1.36 4.44 -2.42
N PHE A 26 1.19 5.74 -2.12
CA PHE A 26 1.78 6.80 -2.95
C PHE A 26 3.32 6.81 -2.91
N ILE A 27 3.92 6.50 -1.76
CA ILE A 27 5.37 6.35 -1.65
C ILE A 27 5.83 5.17 -2.50
N ALA A 28 5.16 4.01 -2.43
CA ALA A 28 5.45 2.86 -3.28
C ALA A 28 5.31 3.20 -4.78
N ALA A 29 4.26 3.94 -5.17
CA ALA A 29 4.11 4.43 -6.54
C ALA A 29 5.28 5.35 -6.95
N GLY A 30 5.73 6.25 -6.08
CA GLY A 30 6.90 7.09 -6.34
C GLY A 30 8.20 6.28 -6.52
N LEU A 31 8.39 5.26 -5.67
CA LEU A 31 9.56 4.38 -5.76
C LEU A 31 9.55 3.52 -7.03
N THR A 32 8.39 3.04 -7.48
CA THR A 32 8.28 2.30 -8.75
C THR A 32 8.59 3.19 -9.95
N ILE A 33 8.16 4.46 -9.95
CA ILE A 33 8.54 5.44 -10.98
C ILE A 33 10.05 5.70 -10.99
N LEU A 34 10.67 5.84 -9.81
CA LEU A 34 12.14 5.92 -9.72
C LEU A 34 12.81 4.66 -10.24
N GLY A 35 12.23 3.48 -9.97
CA GLY A 35 12.67 2.21 -10.53
C GLY A 35 12.67 2.21 -12.06
N ILE A 36 11.62 2.72 -12.70
CA ILE A 36 11.57 2.90 -14.16
C ILE A 36 12.72 3.78 -14.65
N ALA A 37 12.98 4.91 -13.99
CA ALA A 37 14.07 5.81 -14.38
C ALA A 37 15.45 5.11 -14.31
N VAL A 38 15.68 4.29 -13.27
CA VAL A 38 16.91 3.49 -13.13
C VAL A 38 17.01 2.42 -14.21
N ILE A 39 15.92 1.70 -14.50
CA ILE A 39 15.88 0.70 -15.58
C ILE A 39 16.24 1.36 -16.91
N VAL A 40 15.60 2.48 -17.25
CA VAL A 40 15.88 3.22 -18.50
C VAL A 40 17.34 3.70 -18.55
N ALA A 41 17.89 4.20 -17.45
CA ALA A 41 19.26 4.71 -17.40
C ALA A 41 20.35 3.62 -17.50
N THR A 42 20.02 2.38 -17.11
CA THR A 42 20.99 1.28 -17.02
C THR A 42 20.80 0.20 -18.09
N HIS A 43 19.72 0.25 -18.87
CA HIS A 43 19.41 -0.76 -19.88
C HIS A 43 20.37 -0.69 -21.07
N THR A 44 20.94 -1.84 -21.43
CA THR A 44 21.85 -1.99 -22.57
C THR A 44 21.39 -3.05 -23.59
N GLY A 45 20.23 -3.67 -23.34
CA GLY A 45 19.69 -4.76 -24.16
C GLY A 45 18.72 -4.31 -25.27
N PRO A 46 18.02 -5.27 -25.90
CA PRO A 46 17.01 -4.99 -26.92
C PRO A 46 15.87 -4.10 -26.40
N ALA A 47 15.31 -3.26 -27.29
CA ALA A 47 14.22 -2.35 -26.93
C ALA A 47 12.92 -3.07 -26.49
N ALA A 48 12.68 -4.28 -26.99
CA ALA A 48 11.50 -5.07 -26.63
C ALA A 48 11.52 -5.49 -25.14
N GLU A 49 12.69 -5.82 -24.61
CA GLU A 49 12.86 -6.19 -23.19
C GLU A 49 12.64 -4.98 -22.28
N LEU A 50 13.17 -3.82 -22.68
CA LEU A 50 12.93 -2.56 -21.98
C LEU A 50 11.44 -2.22 -21.92
N ALA A 51 10.74 -2.34 -23.06
CA ALA A 51 9.31 -2.05 -23.12
C ALA A 51 8.50 -2.99 -22.21
N GLY A 52 8.83 -4.28 -22.18
CA GLY A 52 8.21 -5.25 -21.29
C GLY A 52 8.44 -4.91 -19.81
N GLY A 53 9.68 -4.57 -19.44
CA GLY A 53 10.03 -4.17 -18.08
C GLY A 53 9.28 -2.91 -17.62
N ILE A 54 9.28 -1.86 -18.45
CA ILE A 54 8.56 -0.61 -18.16
C ILE A 54 7.05 -0.86 -18.04
N ALA A 55 6.46 -1.65 -18.94
CA ALA A 55 5.04 -1.96 -18.89
C ALA A 55 4.66 -2.67 -17.58
N GLY A 56 5.47 -3.63 -17.12
CA GLY A 56 5.25 -4.31 -15.85
C GLY A 56 5.25 -3.35 -14.66
N VAL A 57 6.28 -2.52 -14.54
CA VAL A 57 6.39 -1.54 -13.45
C VAL A 57 5.29 -0.47 -13.54
N ALA A 58 4.91 -0.04 -14.74
CA ALA A 58 3.85 0.95 -14.93
C ALA A 58 2.49 0.44 -14.44
N VAL A 59 2.17 -0.84 -14.65
CA VAL A 59 0.94 -1.46 -14.11
C VAL A 59 0.96 -1.41 -12.59
N GLU A 60 2.09 -1.75 -11.97
CA GLU A 60 2.26 -1.70 -10.52
C GLU A 60 2.10 -0.27 -9.97
N THR A 61 2.71 0.73 -10.62
CA THR A 61 2.54 2.15 -10.28
C THR A 61 1.08 2.58 -10.32
N ILE A 62 0.32 2.15 -11.34
CA ILE A 62 -1.11 2.46 -11.47
C ILE A 62 -1.90 1.83 -10.32
N VAL A 63 -1.63 0.56 -9.98
CA VAL A 63 -2.33 -0.13 -8.89
C VAL A 63 -2.06 0.56 -7.55
N PHE A 64 -0.80 0.88 -7.24
CA PHE A 64 -0.46 1.62 -6.02
C PHE A 64 -1.14 2.99 -5.97
N THR A 65 -1.18 3.71 -7.09
CA THR A 65 -1.82 5.02 -7.17
C THR A 65 -3.33 4.94 -6.90
N ILE A 66 -4.02 3.99 -7.55
CA ILE A 66 -5.46 3.77 -7.35
C ILE A 66 -5.74 3.34 -5.91
N ALA A 67 -4.93 2.43 -5.36
CA ALA A 67 -5.03 1.99 -3.97
C ALA A 67 -4.86 3.16 -2.99
N GLY A 68 -3.89 4.06 -3.24
CA GLY A 68 -3.66 5.26 -2.44
C GLY A 68 -4.89 6.15 -2.34
N PHE A 69 -5.51 6.49 -3.47
CA PHE A 69 -6.74 7.28 -3.49
C PHE A 69 -7.90 6.56 -2.81
N ARG A 70 -8.07 5.26 -3.06
CA ARG A 70 -9.17 4.47 -2.51
C ARG A 70 -9.05 4.27 -0.99
N LEU A 71 -7.84 4.09 -0.46
CA LEU A 71 -7.59 3.97 0.98
C LEU A 71 -7.82 5.30 1.70
N ARG A 72 -7.39 6.43 1.13
CA ARG A 72 -7.70 7.76 1.69
C ARG A 72 -9.20 8.06 1.73
N ALA A 73 -9.99 7.49 0.82
CA ALA A 73 -11.44 7.60 0.84
C ALA A 73 -12.14 6.63 1.81
N GLY A 74 -11.40 5.82 2.59
CA GLY A 74 -11.94 4.82 3.51
C GLY A 74 -12.60 3.61 2.84
N LYS A 75 -12.62 3.55 1.50
CA LYS A 75 -13.29 2.50 0.70
C LYS A 75 -12.30 1.57 0.00
N GLY A 76 -11.05 1.58 0.43
CA GLY A 76 -9.92 0.98 -0.27
C GLY A 76 -9.58 -0.47 0.07
N VAL A 77 -10.46 -1.24 0.71
CA VAL A 77 -10.11 -2.61 1.16
C VAL A 77 -9.64 -3.50 0.00
N ILE A 78 -10.35 -3.50 -1.13
CA ILE A 78 -10.02 -4.35 -2.28
C ILE A 78 -8.71 -3.89 -2.91
N TRP A 79 -8.64 -2.61 -3.33
CA TRP A 79 -7.46 -2.06 -4.00
C TRP A 79 -6.22 -2.02 -3.11
N GLY A 80 -6.39 -1.67 -1.83
CA GLY A 80 -5.34 -1.72 -0.83
C GLY A 80 -4.86 -3.15 -0.57
N GLY A 81 -5.76 -4.13 -0.55
CA GLY A 81 -5.40 -5.55 -0.46
C GLY A 81 -4.58 -6.02 -1.66
N VAL A 82 -5.00 -5.67 -2.89
CA VAL A 82 -4.24 -5.98 -4.12
C VAL A 82 -2.86 -5.34 -4.09
N ALA A 83 -2.78 -4.05 -3.76
CA ALA A 83 -1.50 -3.34 -3.65
C ALA A 83 -0.58 -3.97 -2.58
N THR A 84 -1.14 -4.34 -1.42
CA THR A 84 -0.40 -5.01 -0.36
C THR A 84 0.16 -6.35 -0.85
N LEU A 85 -0.64 -7.13 -1.57
CA LEU A 85 -0.21 -8.41 -2.14
C LEU A 85 0.88 -8.24 -3.20
N LEU A 86 0.77 -7.23 -4.06
CA LEU A 86 1.82 -6.89 -5.02
C LEU A 86 3.14 -6.58 -4.31
N LEU A 87 3.12 -5.78 -3.25
CA LEU A 87 4.33 -5.46 -2.49
C LEU A 87 4.95 -6.71 -1.83
N VAL A 88 4.13 -7.66 -1.37
CA VAL A 88 4.61 -8.96 -0.87
C VAL A 88 5.31 -9.74 -1.98
N VAL A 89 4.70 -9.82 -3.17
CA VAL A 89 5.31 -10.48 -4.34
C VAL A 89 6.64 -9.83 -4.70
N GLU A 90 6.71 -8.49 -4.67
CA GLU A 90 7.94 -7.74 -4.95
C GLU A 90 9.05 -8.06 -3.94
N ILE A 91 8.73 -8.11 -2.64
CA ILE A 91 9.69 -8.48 -1.59
C ILE A 91 10.19 -9.91 -1.80
N VAL A 92 9.30 -10.87 -2.08
CA VAL A 92 9.66 -12.26 -2.35
C VAL A 92 10.56 -12.36 -3.58
N ALA A 93 10.24 -11.65 -4.67
CA ALA A 93 11.06 -11.61 -5.87
C ALA A 93 12.47 -11.05 -5.60
N LYS A 94 12.59 -9.98 -4.82
CA LYS A 94 13.88 -9.41 -4.41
C LYS A 94 14.69 -10.38 -3.54
N LEU A 95 14.03 -11.13 -2.67
CA LEU A 95 14.68 -12.16 -1.84
C LEU A 95 15.20 -13.32 -2.67
N ILE A 96 14.43 -13.79 -3.66
CA ILE A 96 14.83 -14.90 -4.54
C ILE A 96 16.00 -14.49 -5.45
N THR A 97 15.93 -13.28 -6.03
CA THR A 97 16.94 -12.80 -6.97
C THR A 97 18.20 -12.25 -6.27
N MET A 98 18.14 -11.97 -4.97
CA MET A 98 19.18 -11.28 -4.18
C MET A 98 19.64 -9.93 -4.76
N ILE A 99 18.83 -9.33 -5.64
CA ILE A 99 19.09 -8.01 -6.22
C ILE A 99 18.40 -6.94 -5.37
N GLY A 100 19.12 -5.85 -5.07
CA GLY A 100 18.51 -4.66 -4.46
C GLY A 100 18.10 -4.83 -3.00
N LEU A 101 18.93 -5.53 -2.19
CA LEU A 101 18.68 -5.80 -0.76
C LEU A 101 18.34 -4.55 0.06
N GLY A 102 18.90 -3.38 -0.27
CA GLY A 102 18.58 -2.13 0.41
C GLY A 102 17.12 -1.70 0.30
N GLY A 103 16.44 -2.07 -0.81
CA GLY A 103 15.02 -1.79 -1.02
C GLY A 103 14.07 -2.69 -0.22
N ILE A 104 14.55 -3.82 0.30
CA ILE A 104 13.71 -4.78 1.05
C ILE A 104 13.24 -4.17 2.38
N VAL A 105 14.12 -3.45 3.08
CA VAL A 105 13.77 -2.79 4.35
C VAL A 105 12.69 -1.74 4.14
N ILE A 106 12.83 -0.92 3.09
CA ILE A 106 11.84 0.10 2.72
C ILE A 106 10.50 -0.58 2.41
N ASN A 107 10.51 -1.60 1.55
CA ASN A 107 9.29 -2.33 1.20
C ASN A 107 8.65 -3.02 2.42
N ALA A 108 9.43 -3.55 3.36
CA ALA A 108 8.91 -4.15 4.58
C ALA A 108 8.21 -3.11 5.48
N ILE A 109 8.78 -1.92 5.64
CA ILE A 109 8.15 -0.82 6.39
C ILE A 109 6.85 -0.39 5.71
N LEU A 110 6.88 -0.18 4.39
CA LEU A 110 5.69 0.18 3.61
C LEU A 110 4.60 -0.88 3.73
N LEU A 111 4.98 -2.16 3.68
CA LEU A 111 4.06 -3.28 3.81
C LEU A 111 3.28 -3.24 5.13
N VAL A 112 3.97 -3.00 6.26
CA VAL A 112 3.30 -2.92 7.56
C VAL A 112 2.30 -1.76 7.59
N VAL A 113 2.68 -0.58 7.08
CA VAL A 113 1.80 0.59 7.03
C VAL A 113 0.59 0.35 6.12
N MET A 114 0.80 -0.32 4.98
CA MET A 114 -0.29 -0.69 4.06
C MET A 114 -1.26 -1.70 4.68
N ILE A 115 -0.77 -2.74 5.36
CA ILE A 115 -1.60 -3.71 6.07
C ILE A 115 -2.48 -3.00 7.11
N ASN A 116 -1.88 -2.09 7.88
CA ASN A 116 -2.62 -1.30 8.87
C ASN A 116 -3.68 -0.40 8.21
N GLY A 117 -3.38 0.20 7.06
CA GLY A 117 -4.37 0.97 6.31
C GLY A 117 -5.51 0.14 5.73
N VAL A 118 -5.23 -1.07 5.25
CA VAL A 118 -6.27 -2.02 4.80
C VAL A 118 -7.17 -2.43 5.97
N ARG A 119 -6.57 -2.69 7.15
CA ARG A 119 -7.33 -2.99 8.38
C ARG A 119 -8.20 -1.82 8.81
N GLY A 120 -7.69 -0.59 8.73
CA GLY A 120 -8.46 0.64 8.99
C GLY A 120 -9.64 0.81 8.04
N ALA A 121 -9.40 0.66 6.73
CA ALA A 121 -10.47 0.72 5.73
C ALA A 121 -11.52 -0.40 5.92
N LEU A 122 -11.10 -1.57 6.40
CA LEU A 122 -12.01 -2.67 6.72
C LEU A 122 -12.88 -2.35 7.94
N ALA A 123 -12.29 -1.76 8.99
CA ALA A 123 -13.02 -1.34 10.18
C ALA A 123 -14.07 -0.26 9.83
N LEU A 124 -13.69 0.76 9.05
CA LEU A 124 -14.61 1.77 8.55
C LEU A 124 -15.76 1.19 7.71
N LYS A 125 -15.50 0.16 6.90
CA LYS A 125 -16.52 -0.50 6.07
C LYS A 125 -17.55 -1.27 6.92
N ARG A 126 -17.17 -1.80 8.08
CA ARG A 126 -18.05 -2.61 8.93
C ARG A 126 -19.07 -1.78 9.70
N GLY A 127 -18.86 -0.48 9.87
CA GLY A 127 -19.83 0.40 10.53
C GLY A 127 -19.89 0.27 12.07
N ASP A 128 -19.16 -0.69 12.66
CA ASP A 128 -19.12 -0.96 14.11
C ASP A 128 -18.47 0.15 14.97
N LEU A 129 -18.18 1.33 14.39
CA LEU A 129 -17.41 2.40 15.04
C LEU A 129 -18.27 3.63 15.39
N ASP A 130 -19.58 3.55 15.19
CA ASP A 130 -20.50 4.65 15.46
C ASP A 130 -20.89 4.68 16.93
N VAL A 131 -20.62 5.81 17.59
CA VAL A 131 -20.88 6.01 19.03
C VAL A 131 -22.38 6.14 19.31
N ASP A 132 -23.16 6.46 18.27
CA ASP A 132 -24.62 6.60 18.33
C ASP A 132 -25.35 5.27 18.62
N ASP A 133 -24.72 4.11 18.40
CA ASP A 133 -25.30 2.82 18.79
C ASP A 133 -25.11 2.49 20.28
N ILE A 134 -24.18 3.16 20.98
CA ILE A 134 -24.06 3.05 22.44
C ILE A 134 -25.16 3.88 23.12
N GLY A 135 -25.54 5.03 22.53
CA GLY A 135 -26.62 5.87 23.04
C GLY A 135 -27.98 5.17 23.07
N LYS A 136 -28.28 4.31 22.09
CA LYS A 136 -29.55 3.57 22.00
C LYS A 136 -29.71 2.42 23.01
N VAL A 137 -28.66 2.05 23.74
CA VAL A 137 -28.75 1.04 24.81
C VAL A 137 -29.26 1.67 26.12
N PHE A 138 -29.19 2.99 26.24
CA PHE A 138 -29.59 3.74 27.44
C PHE A 138 -30.86 4.58 27.26
N ASP A 139 -31.52 4.50 26.09
CA ASP A 139 -32.88 5.00 25.82
C ASP A 139 -33.89 3.86 25.83
#